data_AF-A0A9K3DTW4-F1
#
_entry.id   AF-A0A9K3DTW4-F1
#
_cell.length_a   1.000
_cell.length_b   1.000
_cell.length_c   1.000
_cell.angle_alpha   90.00
_cell.angle_beta   90.00
_cell.angle_gamma   90.00
#
_symmetry.space_group_name_H-M   'P 1'
#
loop_
_entity.id
_entity.type
_entity.pdbx_description
1 polymer ?
#
loop_
_entity_poly.entity_id
_entity_poly.type
_entity_poly.pdbx_seq_one_letter_code
_entity_poly.pdbx_strand_id
1 'polypeptide(L)' 'MEYITPQETSLEERVQVSYTLLLDFIGNLLEINPQRRPTAREALKDLSLLFPYG' A
#
# COMPACT_ATOMS: atom_id res chain seq x y z
N MET A 1 -8.36 -21.81 -24.39
CA MET A 1 -7.74 -21.34 -23.14
C MET A 1 -7.98 -19.84 -23.07
N GLU A 2 -8.88 -19.38 -22.22
CA GLU A 2 -9.02 -17.94 -21.97
C GLU A 2 -7.84 -17.50 -21.10
N TYR A 3 -7.01 -16.61 -21.65
CA TYR A 3 -5.94 -15.98 -20.90
C TYR A 3 -6.53 -14.74 -20.23
N ILE A 4 -6.62 -14.75 -18.91
CA ILE A 4 -6.96 -13.54 -18.15
C ILE A 4 -5.69 -12.70 -18.14
N THR A 5 -5.63 -11.68 -19.00
CA THR A 5 -4.55 -10.69 -18.92
C THR A 5 -4.78 -9.88 -17.64
N PRO A 6 -3.86 -9.91 -16.67
CA PRO A 6 -4.01 -9.09 -15.47
C PRO A 6 -3.95 -7.62 -15.89
N GLN A 7 -5.01 -6.89 -15.57
CA GLN A 7 -5.03 -5.45 -15.79
C GLN A 7 -4.14 -4.78 -14.74
N GLU A 8 -3.15 -4.04 -15.22
CA GLU A 8 -2.40 -3.13 -14.36
C GLU A 8 -3.34 -1.99 -13.97
N THR A 9 -3.52 -1.82 -12.67
CA THR A 9 -4.34 -0.75 -12.08
C THR A 9 -3.51 -0.12 -10.98
N SER A 10 -3.77 1.15 -10.68
CA SER A 10 -3.05 1.83 -9.61
C SER A 10 -3.45 1.30 -8.23
N LEU A 11 -2.67 1.64 -7.20
CA LEU A 11 -2.98 1.25 -5.82
C LEU A 11 -4.23 1.99 -5.32
N GLU A 12 -4.36 3.26 -5.70
CA GLU A 12 -5.48 4.14 -5.38
C GLU A 12 -6.80 3.60 -5.94
N GLU A 13 -6.77 3.15 -7.20
CA GLU A 13 -7.92 2.52 -7.87
C GLU A 13 -8.39 1.26 -7.16
N ARG A 14 -7.45 0.45 -6.64
CA ARG A 14 -7.76 -0.80 -5.93
C ARG A 14 -8.24 -0.58 -4.50
N VAL A 15 -7.56 0.32 -3.78
CA VAL A 15 -7.81 0.55 -2.35
C VAL A 15 -9.02 1.47 -2.14
N GLN A 16 -9.41 2.25 -3.16
CA GLN A 16 -10.54 3.19 -3.12
C GLN A 16 -10.41 4.24 -1.99
N VAL A 17 -9.17 4.57 -1.60
CA VAL A 17 -8.86 5.57 -0.58
C VAL A 17 -8.15 6.75 -1.25
N SER A 18 -8.55 7.97 -0.88
CA SER A 18 -7.92 9.22 -1.36
C SER A 18 -6.88 9.80 -0.40
N TYR A 19 -6.69 9.20 0.78
CA TYR A 19 -5.75 9.68 1.79
C TYR A 19 -4.32 9.29 1.44
N THR A 20 -3.55 10.25 0.91
CA THR A 20 -2.19 10.05 0.39
C THR A 20 -1.26 9.36 1.40
N LEU A 21 -1.31 9.74 2.68
CA LEU A 21 -0.45 9.11 3.71
C LEU A 21 -0.76 7.63 3.93
N LEU A 22 -2.03 7.21 3.80
CA LEU A 22 -2.40 5.81 3.94
C LEU A 22 -1.98 5.02 2.70
N LEU A 23 -2.13 5.62 1.51
CA LEU A 23 -1.68 5.03 0.26
C LEU A 23 -0.15 4.82 0.25
N ASP A 24 0.62 5.80 0.73
CA ASP A 24 2.06 5.69 0.88
C ASP A 24 2.43 4.57 1.84
N PHE A 25 1.73 4.46 2.98
CA PHE A 25 1.93 3.37 3.93
C PHE A 25 1.64 1.99 3.32
N ILE A 26 0.50 1.83 2.64
CA ILE A 26 0.14 0.57 1.97
C ILE A 26 1.15 0.25 0.86
N GLY A 27 1.59 1.26 0.09
CA GLY A 27 2.61 1.11 -0.93
C GLY A 27 3.93 0.58 -0.36
N ASN A 28 4.36 1.11 0.79
CA ASN A 28 5.56 0.62 1.48
C ASN A 28 5.41 -0.84 1.92
N LEU A 29 4.23 -1.26 2.41
CA LEU A 29 3.98 -2.65 2.79
C LEU A 29 3.96 -3.61 1.60
N LEU A 30 3.47 -3.13 0.46
CA LEU A 30 3.35 -3.89 -0.78
C LEU A 30 4.59 -3.78 -1.68
N GLU A 31 5.68 -3.18 -1.19
CA GLU A 31 6.95 -3.08 -1.92
C GLU A 31 7.37 -4.45 -2.46
N ILE A 32 7.60 -4.50 -3.77
CA ILE A 32 7.90 -5.72 -4.52
C ILE A 32 9.28 -6.23 -4.10
N ASN A 33 10.23 -5.32 -3.89
CA ASN A 33 11.56 -5.69 -3.45
C ASN A 33 11.56 -5.98 -1.93
N PRO A 34 11.75 -7.24 -1.50
CA PRO A 34 11.71 -7.59 -0.08
C PRO A 34 12.79 -6.90 0.76
N GLN A 35 13.91 -6.47 0.17
CA GLN A 35 14.98 -5.75 0.88
C GLN A 35 14.59 -4.30 1.21
N ARG A 36 13.63 -3.73 0.48
CA ARG A 36 13.10 -2.39 0.71
C ARG A 36 11.80 -2.39 1.51
N ARG A 37 11.19 -3.57 1.68
CA ARG A 37 9.95 -3.73 2.43
C ARG A 37 10.23 -3.57 3.94
N PRO A 38 9.48 -2.72 4.64
CA PRO A 38 9.67 -2.54 6.07
C PRO A 38 9.28 -3.81 6.84
N THR A 39 9.94 -4.03 7.97
CA THR A 39 9.48 -5.00 8.96
C THR A 39 8.21 -4.50 9.63
N ALA A 40 7.46 -5.40 10.27
CA ALA A 40 6.27 -5.04 11.04
C ALA A 40 6.58 -3.97 12.11
N ARG A 41 7.75 -4.05 12.75
CA ARG A 41 8.16 -3.08 13.78
C ARG A 41 8.48 -1.70 13.22
N GLU A 42 8.97 -1.63 11.99
CA GLU A 42 9.23 -0.37 11.29
C GLU A 42 7.93 0.26 10.79
N ALA A 43 7.05 -0.56 10.19
CA ALA A 43 5.73 -0.13 9.71
C ALA A 43 4.86 0.47 10.83
N LEU A 44 4.92 -0.08 12.04
CA LEU A 44 4.18 0.43 13.20
C LEU A 44 4.59 1.86 13.63
N LYS A 45 5.70 2.40 13.11
CA LYS A 45 6.14 3.77 13.39
C LYS A 45 5.62 4.80 12.37
N ASP A 46 4.83 4.37 11.39
CA ASP A 46 4.33 5.24 10.33
C ASP A 46 3.34 6.29 10.86
N LEU A 47 3.48 7.52 10.36
CA LEU A 47 2.65 8.66 10.75
C LEU A 47 1.17 8.47 10.37
N SER A 48 0.89 7.71 9.31
CA SER A 48 -0.48 7.40 8.87
C SER A 48 -1.29 6.63 9.91
N LEU A 49 -0.65 5.96 10.87
CA LEU A 49 -1.29 5.24 11.97
C LEU A 49 -1.64 6.15 13.16
N LEU A 50 -1.10 7.37 13.20
CA LEU A 50 -1.31 8.34 14.30
C LEU A 50 -2.54 9.23 14.09
N PHE A 51 -3.07 9.30 12.86
CA PHE A 51 -4.26 10.09 12.56
C PHE A 51 -5.49 9.17 12.52
N PRO A 52 -6.54 9.47 13.30
CA PRO A 52 -7.78 8.71 13.21
C PRO A 52 -8.40 8.94 11.83
N TYR A 53 -8.68 7.84 11.12
CA TYR A 53 -9.39 7.83 9.85
C TYR A 53 -10.83 8.33 10.11
N GLY A 54 -11.05 9.63 9.91
CA GLY A 54 -12.33 10.31 10.06
C GLY A 54 -12.90 10.73 8.72
#